data_AF-A0A8J2FCK2-F1
#
_entry.id   AF-A0A8J2FCK2-F1
#
_cell.length_a   1.000
_cell.length_b   1.000
_cell.length_c   1.000
_cell.angle_alpha   90.00
_cell.angle_beta   90.00
_cell.angle_gamma   90.00
#
_symmetry.space_group_name_H-M   'P 1'
#
loop_
_entity.id
_entity.type
_entity.pdbx_description
1 polymer ?
#
loop_
_entity_poly.entity_id
_entity_poly.type
_entity_poly.pdbx_seq_one_letter_code
_entity_poly.pdbx_strand_id
1 'polypeptide(L)'
;MDIESLRKNPTANQRRIGELKKQQRDLFREQRTVAQEWNKALEPENKVQTSNIRRMRVAVFLSTQPGQIEYGQTPPDLSQASRYRRRTTQIEQLQKQIEGCTEEIKRLENEERKQNAEKASGTKMGSIQEWNRAYGMAKRTMSKTERWLSYVKPPSQIISGAESKDGTVKFPGSLSQALPMRRGMLTD
;
A
#
# COMPACT_ATOMS: atom_id res chain seq x y z
N MET A 1 -6.49 20.75 -13.72
CA MET A 1 -7.52 19.74 -13.35
C MET A 1 -7.51 19.58 -11.85
N ASP A 2 -8.68 19.63 -11.22
CA ASP A 2 -8.83 19.61 -9.76
C ASP A 2 -8.83 18.15 -9.22
N ILE A 3 -8.14 17.90 -8.10
CA ILE A 3 -7.97 16.56 -7.51
C ILE A 3 -9.33 15.98 -7.07
N GLU A 4 -10.27 16.83 -6.67
CA GLU A 4 -11.62 16.41 -6.30
C GLU A 4 -12.43 15.91 -7.49
N SER A 5 -12.24 16.49 -8.68
CA SER A 5 -12.91 16.06 -9.91
C SER A 5 -12.47 14.67 -10.37
N LEU A 6 -11.19 14.32 -10.16
CA LEU A 6 -10.64 12.99 -10.43
C LEU A 6 -11.15 11.93 -9.44
N ARG A 7 -11.42 12.32 -8.19
CA ARG A 7 -12.03 11.42 -7.20
C ARG A 7 -13.52 11.15 -7.46
N LYS A 8 -14.24 12.16 -7.96
CA LYS A 8 -15.66 12.04 -8.30
C LYS A 8 -15.88 11.29 -9.62
N ASN A 9 -14.97 11.43 -10.58
CA ASN A 9 -15.03 10.75 -11.88
C ASN A 9 -13.76 9.92 -12.13
N PRO A 10 -13.67 8.70 -11.55
CA PRO A 10 -12.53 7.84 -11.78
C PRO A 10 -12.46 7.44 -13.26
N THR A 11 -11.25 7.50 -13.80
CA THR A 11 -10.91 7.02 -15.15
C THR A 11 -11.28 5.54 -15.29
N ALA A 12 -11.47 5.07 -16.52
CA ALA A 12 -11.74 3.65 -16.78
C ALA A 12 -10.66 2.74 -16.15
N ASN A 13 -9.39 3.15 -16.22
CA ASN A 13 -8.27 2.45 -15.62
C ASN A 13 -8.36 2.41 -14.08
N GLN A 14 -8.75 3.52 -13.42
CA GLN A 14 -8.93 3.54 -11.96
C GLN A 14 -10.07 2.63 -11.49
N ARG A 15 -11.19 2.58 -12.24
CA ARG A 15 -12.29 1.66 -11.94
C ARG A 15 -11.82 0.21 -12.05
N ARG A 16 -11.12 -0.11 -13.14
CA ARG A 16 -10.56 -1.44 -13.39
C ARG A 16 -9.54 -1.86 -12.33
N ILE A 17 -8.63 -0.97 -11.93
CA ILE A 17 -7.69 -1.20 -10.81
C ILE A 17 -8.46 -1.48 -9.52
N GLY A 18 -9.54 -0.76 -9.25
CA GLY A 18 -10.40 -0.98 -8.08
C GLY A 18 -11.02 -2.38 -8.07
N GLU A 19 -11.55 -2.82 -9.22
CA GLU A 19 -12.10 -4.17 -9.41
C GLU A 19 -11.02 -5.25 -9.22
N LEU A 20 -9.86 -5.12 -9.86
CA LEU A 20 -8.75 -6.05 -9.73
C LEU A 20 -8.24 -6.14 -8.29
N LYS A 21 -8.15 -5.01 -7.58
CA LYS A 21 -7.79 -4.99 -6.14
C LYS A 21 -8.86 -5.63 -5.26
N LYS A 22 -10.13 -5.63 -5.68
CA LYS A 22 -11.20 -6.36 -4.98
C LYS A 22 -11.05 -7.86 -5.23
N GLN A 23 -10.93 -8.26 -6.49
CA GLN A 23 -10.70 -9.66 -6.88
C GLN A 23 -9.46 -10.25 -6.21
N GLN A 24 -8.36 -9.53 -6.18
CA GLN A 24 -7.13 -9.93 -5.50
C GLN A 24 -7.34 -10.17 -4.00
N ARG A 25 -8.10 -9.29 -3.33
CA ARG A 25 -8.44 -9.46 -1.90
C ARG A 25 -9.30 -10.69 -1.66
N ASP A 26 -10.24 -10.97 -2.55
CA ASP A 26 -11.10 -12.15 -2.46
C ASP A 26 -10.29 -13.44 -2.68
N LEU A 27 -9.38 -13.46 -3.66
CA LEU A 27 -8.44 -14.58 -3.89
C LEU A 27 -7.51 -14.82 -2.69
N PHE A 28 -6.99 -13.77 -2.05
CA PHE A 28 -6.19 -13.93 -0.82
C PHE A 28 -7.01 -14.49 0.35
N ARG A 29 -8.29 -14.12 0.46
CA ARG A 29 -9.19 -14.70 1.47
C ARG A 29 -9.40 -16.18 1.21
N GLU A 30 -9.65 -16.56 -0.04
CA GLU A 30 -9.80 -17.95 -0.45
C GLU A 30 -8.52 -18.77 -0.21
N GLN A 31 -7.35 -18.24 -0.58
CA GLN A 31 -6.08 -18.88 -0.29
C GLN A 31 -5.89 -19.11 1.22
N ARG A 32 -6.28 -18.14 2.05
CA ARG A 32 -6.20 -18.25 3.50
C ARG A 32 -7.15 -19.33 4.05
N THR A 33 -8.38 -19.41 3.56
CA THR A 33 -9.33 -20.43 4.00
C THR A 33 -8.86 -21.82 3.60
N VAL A 34 -8.40 -22.00 2.36
CA VAL A 34 -7.84 -23.27 1.87
C VAL A 34 -6.63 -23.68 2.72
N ALA A 35 -5.72 -22.76 3.03
CA ALA A 35 -4.55 -23.06 3.87
C ALA A 35 -4.94 -23.43 5.32
N GLN A 36 -5.98 -22.80 5.88
CA GLN A 36 -6.46 -23.13 7.22
C GLN A 36 -7.13 -24.51 7.28
N GLU A 37 -7.98 -24.82 6.30
CA GLU A 37 -8.57 -26.16 6.15
C GLU A 37 -7.50 -27.23 5.98
N TRP A 38 -6.48 -26.93 5.17
CA TRP A 38 -5.34 -27.81 4.94
C TRP A 38 -4.55 -28.09 6.21
N ASN A 39 -4.21 -27.05 6.98
CA ASN A 39 -3.50 -27.21 8.25
C ASN A 39 -4.29 -28.06 9.26
N LYS A 40 -5.62 -27.90 9.32
CA LYS A 40 -6.48 -28.73 10.17
C LYS A 40 -6.51 -30.19 9.70
N ALA A 41 -6.61 -30.42 8.39
CA ALA A 41 -6.61 -31.77 7.82
C ALA A 41 -5.28 -32.50 8.05
N LEU A 42 -4.15 -31.77 8.00
CA LEU A 42 -2.81 -32.33 8.21
C LEU A 42 -2.43 -32.54 9.69
N GLU A 43 -3.12 -31.91 10.64
CA GLU A 43 -2.77 -32.02 12.06
C GLU A 43 -2.69 -33.48 12.59
N PRO A 44 -3.70 -34.36 12.36
CA PRO A 44 -3.60 -35.75 12.78
C PRO A 44 -2.51 -36.53 12.02
N GLU A 45 -2.33 -36.22 10.73
CA GLU A 45 -1.33 -36.90 9.88
C GLU A 45 0.09 -36.56 10.31
N ASN A 46 0.34 -35.30 10.68
CA ASN A 46 1.61 -34.84 11.24
C ASN A 46 1.97 -35.58 12.54
N LYS A 47 0.99 -35.88 13.40
CA LYS A 47 1.22 -36.67 14.62
C LYS A 47 1.66 -38.10 14.32
N VAL A 48 1.04 -38.74 13.31
CA VAL A 48 1.44 -40.08 12.86
C VAL A 48 2.83 -40.05 12.23
N GLN A 49 3.11 -39.10 11.34
CA GLN A 49 4.40 -38.98 10.68
C GLN A 49 5.54 -38.70 11.66
N THR A 50 5.35 -37.77 12.60
CA THR A 50 6.35 -37.49 13.65
C THR A 50 6.64 -38.70 14.53
N SER A 51 5.60 -39.47 14.88
CA SER A 51 5.75 -40.75 15.59
C SER A 51 6.53 -41.78 14.76
N ASN A 52 6.17 -41.94 13.49
CA ASN A 52 6.88 -42.85 12.56
C ASN A 52 8.35 -42.45 12.40
N ILE A 53 8.67 -41.16 12.23
CA ILE A 53 10.05 -40.65 12.15
C ILE A 53 10.82 -40.99 13.42
N ARG A 54 10.20 -40.83 14.60
CA ARG A 54 10.83 -41.20 15.88
C ARG A 54 11.12 -42.70 15.94
N ARG A 55 10.17 -43.54 15.56
CA ARG A 55 10.34 -45.01 15.51
C ARG A 55 11.41 -45.43 14.49
N MET A 56 11.46 -44.77 13.33
CA MET A 56 12.52 -44.98 12.34
C MET A 56 13.90 -44.64 12.89
N ARG A 57 14.05 -43.52 13.60
CA ARG A 57 15.33 -43.15 14.23
C ARG A 57 15.78 -44.19 15.25
N VAL A 58 14.85 -44.70 16.06
CA VAL A 58 15.13 -45.77 17.02
C VAL A 58 15.53 -47.05 16.31
N ALA A 59 14.81 -47.45 15.26
CA ALA A 59 15.13 -48.63 14.48
C ALA A 59 16.50 -48.53 13.78
N VAL A 60 16.85 -47.34 13.25
CA VAL A 60 18.19 -47.08 12.69
C VAL A 60 19.26 -47.20 13.75
N PHE A 61 19.05 -46.62 14.94
CA PHE A 61 19.98 -46.76 16.06
C PHE A 61 20.16 -48.23 16.48
N LEU A 62 19.06 -48.97 16.68
CA LEU A 62 19.10 -50.37 17.06
C LEU A 62 19.67 -51.27 15.96
N SER A 63 19.55 -50.89 14.69
CA SER A 63 20.14 -51.65 13.58
C SER A 63 21.68 -51.69 13.61
N THR A 64 22.30 -50.78 14.35
CA THR A 64 23.75 -50.80 14.58
C THR A 64 24.16 -51.76 15.69
N GLN A 65 23.21 -52.33 16.44
CA GLN A 65 23.44 -53.27 17.52
C GLN A 65 22.99 -54.68 17.10
N PRO A 66 23.72 -55.75 17.48
CA PRO A 66 23.31 -57.12 17.15
C PRO A 66 22.03 -57.50 17.89
N GLY A 67 20.96 -57.81 17.16
CA GLY A 67 19.65 -58.21 17.70
C GLY A 67 18.51 -58.11 16.68
N GLN A 68 17.30 -58.55 17.07
CA GLN A 68 16.09 -58.41 16.24
C GLN A 68 15.52 -57.00 16.36
N ILE A 69 15.24 -56.35 15.21
CA ILE A 69 14.74 -54.98 15.15
C ILE A 69 13.24 -55.01 14.84
N GLU A 70 12.43 -54.42 15.72
CA GLU A 70 11.00 -54.25 15.48
C GLU A 70 10.71 -52.91 14.79
N TYR A 71 10.32 -52.98 13.51
CA TYR A 71 9.90 -51.82 12.73
C TYR A 71 8.40 -51.57 12.95
N GLY A 72 8.02 -51.03 14.11
CA GLY A 72 6.64 -50.68 14.45
C GLY A 72 6.09 -49.46 13.69
N GLN A 73 6.28 -49.36 12.37
CA GLN A 73 5.81 -48.23 11.56
C GLN A 73 4.35 -48.42 11.14
N THR A 74 3.58 -47.32 11.16
CA THR A 74 2.26 -47.32 10.52
C THR A 74 2.45 -47.03 9.03
N PRO A 75 2.02 -47.90 8.11
CA PRO A 75 2.23 -47.69 6.68
C PRO A 75 1.55 -46.39 6.20
N PRO A 76 2.15 -45.67 5.24
CA PRO A 76 1.57 -44.45 4.70
C PRO A 76 0.29 -44.78 3.91
N ASP A 77 -0.75 -43.96 4.07
CA ASP A 77 -1.97 -44.10 3.28
C ASP A 77 -1.72 -43.59 1.86
N LEU A 78 -1.81 -44.49 0.87
CA LEU A 78 -1.64 -44.17 -0.55
C LEU A 78 -2.63 -43.10 -1.04
N SER A 79 -3.79 -42.98 -0.38
CA SER A 79 -4.78 -41.96 -0.70
C SER A 79 -4.31 -40.54 -0.34
N GLN A 80 -3.39 -40.40 0.62
CA GLN A 80 -2.86 -39.10 1.08
C GLN A 80 -2.05 -38.40 0.00
N ALA A 81 -1.19 -39.12 -0.73
CA ALA A 81 -0.38 -38.54 -1.79
C ALA A 81 -1.24 -37.88 -2.88
N SER A 82 -2.37 -38.51 -3.22
CA SER A 82 -3.31 -37.97 -4.21
C SER A 82 -4.03 -36.71 -3.71
N ARG A 83 -4.42 -36.68 -2.42
CA ARG A 83 -5.05 -35.52 -1.78
C ARG A 83 -4.08 -34.34 -1.67
N TYR A 84 -2.83 -34.61 -1.27
CA TYR A 84 -1.73 -33.65 -1.26
C TYR A 84 -1.55 -33.01 -2.62
N ARG A 85 -1.39 -33.83 -3.66
CA ARG A 85 -1.19 -33.34 -5.03
C ARG A 85 -2.34 -32.47 -5.53
N ARG A 86 -3.59 -32.88 -5.31
CA ARG A 86 -4.77 -32.07 -5.72
C ARG A 86 -4.79 -30.70 -5.05
N ARG A 87 -4.31 -30.62 -3.81
CA ARG A 87 -4.38 -29.41 -3.00
C ARG A 87 -3.21 -28.48 -3.26
N THR A 88 -2.01 -29.02 -3.52
CA THR A 88 -0.89 -28.21 -4.03
C THR A 88 -1.24 -27.60 -5.39
N THR A 89 -1.86 -28.36 -6.29
CA THR A 89 -2.31 -27.80 -7.59
C THR A 89 -3.36 -26.70 -7.43
N GLN A 90 -4.24 -26.81 -6.43
CA GLN A 90 -5.23 -25.76 -6.14
C GLN A 90 -4.55 -24.47 -5.63
N ILE A 91 -3.56 -24.59 -4.73
CA ILE A 91 -2.80 -23.44 -4.23
C ILE A 91 -2.00 -22.77 -5.34
N GLU A 92 -1.35 -23.56 -6.20
CA GLU A 92 -0.62 -23.07 -7.37
C GLU A 92 -1.54 -22.30 -8.34
N GLN A 93 -2.76 -22.80 -8.57
CA GLN A 93 -3.75 -22.11 -9.41
C GLN A 93 -4.15 -20.75 -8.81
N LEU A 94 -4.44 -20.70 -7.51
CA LEU A 94 -4.76 -19.44 -6.82
C LEU A 94 -3.57 -18.47 -6.87
N GLN A 95 -2.34 -18.95 -6.70
CA GLN A 95 -1.14 -18.12 -6.81
C GLN A 95 -1.01 -17.50 -8.21
N LYS A 96 -1.17 -18.31 -9.27
CA LYS A 96 -1.14 -17.80 -10.66
C LYS A 96 -2.19 -16.73 -10.91
N GLN A 97 -3.40 -16.89 -10.35
CA GLN A 97 -4.46 -15.88 -10.48
C GLN A 97 -4.11 -14.58 -9.75
N ILE A 98 -3.54 -14.68 -8.55
CA ILE A 98 -3.07 -13.52 -7.77
C ILE A 98 -1.94 -12.79 -8.51
N GLU A 99 -0.99 -13.53 -9.07
CA GLU A 99 0.12 -12.98 -9.87
C GLU A 99 -0.41 -12.25 -11.09
N GLY A 100 -1.32 -12.88 -11.86
CA GLY A 100 -1.96 -12.24 -13.01
C GLY A 100 -2.68 -10.94 -12.67
N CYS A 101 -3.45 -10.92 -11.57
CA CYS A 101 -4.09 -9.68 -11.08
C CYS A 101 -3.05 -8.61 -10.71
N THR A 102 -1.94 -9.02 -10.10
CA THR A 102 -0.87 -8.11 -9.65
C THR A 102 -0.15 -7.47 -10.84
N GLU A 103 0.12 -8.26 -11.88
CA GLU A 103 0.73 -7.77 -13.12
C GLU A 103 -0.19 -6.80 -13.86
N GLU A 104 -1.48 -7.12 -13.98
CA GLU A 104 -2.48 -6.25 -14.62
C GLU A 104 -2.62 -4.92 -13.86
N ILE A 105 -2.66 -4.94 -12.51
CA ILE A 105 -2.66 -3.72 -11.69
C ILE A 105 -1.40 -2.88 -11.96
N LYS A 106 -0.21 -3.48 -11.92
CA LYS A 106 1.04 -2.75 -12.16
C LYS A 106 1.09 -2.13 -13.55
N ARG A 107 0.59 -2.86 -14.56
CA ARG A 107 0.51 -2.36 -15.94
C ARG A 107 -0.39 -1.13 -16.02
N LEU A 108 -1.62 -1.21 -15.50
CA LEU A 108 -2.57 -0.11 -15.53
C LEU A 108 -2.09 1.10 -14.71
N GLU A 109 -1.47 0.88 -13.55
CA GLU A 109 -0.88 1.95 -12.74
C GLU A 109 0.25 2.67 -13.48
N ASN A 110 1.09 1.94 -14.22
CA ASN A 110 2.15 2.53 -15.04
C ASN A 110 1.59 3.34 -16.22
N GLU A 111 0.55 2.84 -16.89
CA GLU A 111 -0.14 3.55 -17.97
C GLU A 111 -0.77 4.85 -17.45
N GLU A 112 -1.44 4.83 -16.30
CA GLU A 112 -1.97 6.04 -15.65
C GLU A 112 -0.88 7.04 -15.28
N ARG A 113 0.24 6.56 -14.71
CA ARG A 113 1.37 7.44 -14.37
C ARG A 113 1.95 8.13 -15.58
N LYS A 114 2.08 7.43 -16.71
CA LYS A 114 2.55 8.01 -17.98
C LYS A 114 1.58 9.09 -18.48
N GLN A 115 0.28 8.78 -18.54
CA GLN A 115 -0.73 9.76 -18.96
C GLN A 115 -0.77 11.00 -18.04
N ASN A 116 -0.62 10.81 -16.73
CA ASN A 116 -0.57 11.93 -15.79
C ASN A 116 0.73 12.73 -15.92
N ALA A 117 1.87 12.09 -16.19
CA ALA A 117 3.14 12.77 -16.43
C ALA A 117 3.11 13.61 -17.72
N GLU A 118 2.49 13.10 -18.78
CA GLU A 118 2.29 13.84 -20.04
C GLU A 118 1.40 15.07 -19.83
N LYS A 119 0.27 14.92 -19.12
CA LYS A 119 -0.61 16.04 -18.76
C LYS A 119 0.08 17.07 -17.88
N ALA A 120 0.90 16.62 -16.91
CA ALA A 120 1.65 17.51 -16.03
C ALA A 120 2.80 18.24 -16.75
N SER A 121 3.45 17.59 -17.71
CA SER A 121 4.51 18.19 -18.54
C SER A 121 4.00 19.41 -19.31
N GLY A 122 2.78 19.35 -19.85
CA GLY A 122 2.12 20.49 -20.50
C GLY A 122 1.75 21.66 -19.57
N THR A 123 1.86 21.48 -18.24
CA THR A 123 1.50 22.50 -17.24
C THR A 123 2.71 23.04 -16.46
N LYS A 124 3.94 22.73 -16.89
CA LYS A 124 5.14 23.32 -16.29
C LYS A 124 5.20 24.80 -16.66
N MET A 125 4.76 25.67 -15.76
CA MET A 125 5.19 27.07 -15.80
C MET A 125 6.69 27.09 -15.51
N GLY A 126 7.47 27.49 -16.53
CA GLY A 126 8.92 27.39 -16.59
C GLY A 126 9.64 28.39 -15.69
N SER A 127 8.93 29.36 -15.11
CA SER A 127 9.52 30.33 -14.19
C SER A 127 8.54 30.85 -13.15
N ILE A 128 9.10 31.36 -12.04
CA ILE A 128 8.34 32.11 -11.03
C ILE A 128 7.67 33.36 -11.65
N GLN A 129 8.20 33.88 -12.75
CA GLN A 129 7.64 35.03 -13.47
C GLN A 129 6.37 34.66 -14.24
N GLU A 130 6.32 33.48 -14.87
CA GLU A 130 5.09 32.96 -15.48
C GLU A 130 4.02 32.71 -14.42
N TRP A 131 4.43 32.18 -13.27
CA TRP A 131 3.55 32.01 -12.12
C TRP A 131 2.99 33.35 -11.62
N ASN A 132 3.85 34.36 -11.45
CA ASN A 132 3.45 35.70 -11.04
C ASN A 132 2.56 36.40 -12.09
N ARG A 133 2.68 36.09 -13.39
CA ARG A 133 1.78 36.59 -14.43
C ARG A 133 0.40 35.94 -14.35
N ALA A 134 0.35 34.64 -14.11
CA ALA A 134 -0.91 33.89 -14.05
C ALA A 134 -1.70 34.14 -12.76
N TYR A 135 -1.00 34.26 -11.62
CA TYR A 135 -1.62 34.32 -10.29
C TYR A 135 -1.40 35.66 -9.56
N GLY A 136 -0.70 36.60 -10.19
CA GLY A 136 -0.42 37.93 -9.63
C GLY A 136 0.89 38.00 -8.83
N MET A 137 1.44 39.22 -8.74
CA MET A 137 2.64 39.48 -7.95
C MET A 137 2.32 39.65 -6.46
N ALA A 138 3.29 39.32 -5.61
CA ALA A 138 3.22 39.63 -4.19
C ALA A 138 3.00 41.14 -4.00
N LYS A 139 1.92 41.51 -3.30
CA LYS A 139 1.49 42.92 -3.14
C LYS A 139 2.49 43.79 -2.38
N ARG A 140 3.42 43.20 -1.63
CA ARG A 140 4.44 43.90 -0.83
C ARG A 140 5.68 43.05 -0.63
N THR A 141 6.85 43.69 -0.70
CA THR A 141 8.15 43.10 -0.37
C THR A 141 8.48 43.35 1.11
N MET A 142 9.05 42.35 1.79
CA MET A 142 9.47 42.51 3.21
C MET A 142 10.63 43.50 3.33
N SER A 143 10.60 44.32 4.37
CA SER A 143 11.77 45.08 4.82
C SER A 143 12.76 44.17 5.56
N LYS A 144 14.05 44.55 5.61
CA LYS A 144 15.11 43.77 6.30
C LYS A 144 14.86 43.59 7.82
N THR A 145 14.04 44.45 8.41
CA THR A 145 13.68 44.46 9.83
C THR A 145 12.42 43.66 10.15
N GLU A 146 11.74 43.14 9.13
CA GLU A 146 10.48 42.41 9.27
C GLU A 146 10.75 40.90 9.25
N ARG A 147 10.22 40.17 10.23
CA ARG A 147 10.49 38.73 10.38
C ARG A 147 9.44 37.85 9.71
N TRP A 148 8.18 38.28 9.70
CA TRP A 148 7.05 37.56 9.12
C TRP A 148 6.04 38.57 8.61
N LEU A 149 5.50 38.41 7.40
CA LEU A 149 4.50 39.33 6.82
C LEU A 149 3.06 38.79 6.92
N SER A 150 2.92 37.48 7.14
CA SER A 150 1.64 36.80 7.31
C SER A 150 1.84 35.50 8.08
N TYR A 151 0.95 35.21 9.02
CA TYR A 151 0.88 33.90 9.66
C TYR A 151 -0.58 33.44 9.76
N VAL A 152 -0.78 32.12 9.72
CA VAL A 152 -2.11 31.51 9.83
C VAL A 152 -2.38 31.25 11.30
N LYS A 153 -3.36 31.96 11.88
CA LYS A 153 -3.89 31.61 13.19
C LYS A 153 -4.97 30.53 13.02
N PRO A 154 -4.85 29.36 13.68
CA PRO A 154 -5.93 28.38 13.70
C PRO A 154 -7.21 29.01 14.27
N PRO A 155 -8.41 28.72 13.74
CA PRO A 155 -8.70 27.63 12.79
C PRO A 155 -8.53 27.97 11.29
N SER A 156 -8.47 29.24 10.87
CA SER A 156 -8.39 29.61 9.44
C SER A 156 -8.31 31.12 9.21
N GLN A 157 -7.57 31.89 10.01
CA GLN A 157 -7.45 33.33 9.76
C GLN A 157 -6.02 33.66 9.33
N ILE A 158 -5.85 34.08 8.06
CA ILE A 158 -4.61 34.73 7.63
C ILE A 158 -4.63 36.15 8.20
N ILE A 159 -3.76 36.38 9.18
CA ILE A 159 -3.50 37.73 9.67
C ILE A 159 -2.32 38.26 8.86
N SER A 160 -2.55 39.30 8.05
CA SER A 160 -1.45 40.03 7.42
C SER A 160 -0.94 41.06 8.43
N GLY A 161 0.11 40.69 9.14
CA GLY A 161 0.77 41.53 10.13
C GLY A 161 2.26 41.29 10.07
N ALA A 162 3.03 42.35 10.26
CA ALA A 162 4.46 42.25 10.42
C ALA A 162 4.84 42.26 11.91
N GLU A 163 5.84 41.45 12.26
CA GLU A 163 6.54 41.57 13.54
C GLU A 163 7.96 42.05 13.27
N SER A 164 8.40 43.06 14.00
CA SER A 164 9.81 43.46 14.02
C SER A 164 10.65 42.27 14.46
N LYS A 165 11.81 42.06 13.82
CA LYS A 165 12.76 41.01 14.20
C LYS A 165 13.17 41.07 15.67
N ASP A 166 13.15 42.27 16.25
CA ASP A 166 13.51 42.56 17.64
C ASP A 166 12.29 42.53 18.59
N GLY A 167 11.09 42.21 18.09
CA GLY A 167 9.85 42.08 18.89
C GLY A 167 9.27 43.40 19.42
N THR A 168 9.90 44.53 19.12
CA THR A 168 9.58 45.86 19.67
C THR A 168 8.40 46.55 18.99
N VAL A 169 8.19 46.28 17.70
CA VAL A 169 7.12 46.90 16.90
C VAL A 169 6.20 45.81 16.37
N LYS A 170 4.93 45.89 16.79
CA LYS A 170 3.83 45.11 16.23
C LYS A 170 3.11 45.98 15.23
N PHE A 171 3.15 45.62 13.96
CA PHE A 171 2.37 46.33 12.94
C PHE A 171 0.91 45.89 13.05
N PRO A 172 -0.07 46.82 12.95
CA PRO A 172 -1.48 46.46 13.04
C PRO A 172 -1.82 45.43 11.96
N GLY A 173 -2.24 44.25 12.40
CA GLY A 173 -2.63 43.17 11.50
C GLY A 173 -4.04 43.40 10.99
N SER A 174 -4.20 43.60 9.69
CA SER A 174 -5.52 43.50 9.05
C SER A 174 -5.83 42.03 8.76
N LEU A 175 -7.12 41.69 8.77
CA LEU A 175 -7.57 40.44 8.19
C LEU A 175 -7.16 40.45 6.72
N SER A 176 -6.33 39.49 6.33
CA SER A 176 -5.96 39.35 4.95
C SER A 176 -7.21 38.92 4.17
N GLN A 177 -7.47 39.58 3.04
CA GLN A 177 -8.44 39.08 2.06
C GLN A 177 -7.92 37.83 1.34
N ALA A 178 -6.68 37.40 1.60
CA ALA A 178 -6.16 36.15 1.08
C ALA A 178 -6.83 34.99 1.83
N LEU A 179 -7.36 34.06 1.04
CA LEU A 179 -7.95 32.84 1.56
C LEU A 179 -6.84 31.96 2.19
N PRO A 180 -7.03 31.43 3.42
CA PRO A 180 -6.14 30.44 4.02
C PRO A 180 -5.87 29.28 3.07
N MET A 181 -4.63 28.81 3.01
CA MET A 181 -4.28 27.67 2.17
C MET A 181 -4.14 26.41 3.03
N ARG A 182 -5.09 25.46 2.93
CA ARG A 182 -5.05 24.19 3.67
C ARG A 182 -4.77 23.05 2.71
N ARG A 183 -3.65 22.34 2.92
CA ARG A 183 -3.20 21.21 2.06
C ARG A 183 -3.11 21.58 0.56
N GLY A 184 -2.74 22.81 0.24
CA GLY A 184 -2.59 23.28 -1.15
C GLY A 184 -3.85 23.86 -1.78
N MET A 185 -4.95 24.03 -1.03
CA MET A 185 -6.19 24.66 -1.53
C MET A 185 -6.49 25.94 -0.76
N LEU A 186 -6.90 27.01 -1.46
CA LEU A 186 -7.48 28.21 -0.87
C LEU A 186 -8.84 27.82 -0.28
N THR A 187 -9.04 28.07 1.02
CA THR A 187 -10.27 27.77 1.74
C THR A 187 -10.98 29.09 2.06
N ASP A 188 -12.26 29.18 1.68
CA ASP A 188 -13.18 30.28 2.05
C ASP A 188 -13.41 30.36 3.57
#